data_AF-A0A9E2K0H2-F1
#
_entry.id   AF-A0A9E2K0H2-F1
#
_cell.length_a   1.000
_cell.length_b   1.000
_cell.length_c   1.000
_cell.angle_alpha   90.00
_cell.angle_beta   90.00
_cell.angle_gamma   90.00
#
_symmetry.space_group_name_H-M   'P 1'
#
loop_
_entity.id
_entity.type
_entity.pdbx_description
1 polymer ?
#
loop_
_entity_poly.entity_id
_entity_poly.type
_entity_poly.pdbx_seq_one_letter_code
_entity_poly.pdbx_strand_id
1 'polypeptide(L)'
;MTPSHLSASLDALWIPLLIAIGILLFSVWRFGASASRIRRIRRAMDDLRARLVAQPSAEAPQILRACLRETQDPQLRFLLRETEAGMIALPATDGAVRHASLRSHAEQWTLRDVVGGRVNLALFETMPNLLIGFGLMCTFIFLAIALQQAGVALQALDATSRQQDQALQGLIATAGGKFITSIAGLFASLVWNWRAKVALESLQASLDEWCHHLRAVLPDNAAELSVRVQLSLFEALLQENREQARHLKNLEEALAQDVSAAMTRELQPAFDRLQGLASFQDATQGLGEMVQTLRGTLQELDQSSARAAQARLDEARQLGEASSGLGTGLGQLQGTLGHLQQAMGQIEQTATHFAQAAERIERAVGLQNTSAEQLAHGGQRLQEALETVRGQLQDAQQALTATVQSLTEGVGQYSTQVADLHVKMDQHLAQAVNQLGGSISNLEEVLDEFVDALPKRG
;
A
#
# COMPACT_ATOMS: atom_id res chain seq x y z
N MET A 1 21.11 50.52 54.30
CA MET A 1 20.46 49.31 53.73
C MET A 1 20.44 48.24 54.80
N THR A 2 19.32 48.06 55.48
CA THR A 2 19.15 47.09 56.56
C THR A 2 18.92 45.68 56.00
N PRO A 3 19.45 44.62 56.64
CA PRO A 3 19.33 43.23 56.18
C PRO A 3 17.89 42.68 56.14
N SER A 4 16.89 43.41 56.64
CA SER A 4 15.47 43.01 56.70
C SER A 4 14.70 43.14 55.37
N HIS A 5 15.15 43.98 54.43
CA HIS A 5 14.46 44.12 53.13
C HIS A 5 14.82 43.00 52.15
N LEU A 6 16.03 42.44 52.25
CA LEU A 6 16.47 41.30 51.43
C LEU A 6 15.71 40.02 51.78
N SER A 7 15.49 39.74 53.07
CA SER A 7 14.74 38.54 53.50
C SER A 7 13.28 38.57 53.05
N ALA A 8 12.60 39.73 53.13
CA ALA A 8 11.20 39.86 52.70
C ALA A 8 11.03 39.72 51.17
N SER A 9 12.00 40.19 50.39
CA SER A 9 12.00 40.01 48.92
C SER A 9 12.28 38.56 48.49
N LEU A 10 13.09 37.84 49.26
CA LEU A 10 13.35 36.41 49.05
C LEU A 10 12.10 35.58 49.36
N ASP A 11 11.39 35.88 50.46
CA ASP A 11 10.14 35.20 50.85
C ASP A 11 9.05 35.27 49.76
N ALA A 12 8.98 36.38 49.02
CA ALA A 12 8.03 36.56 47.92
C ALA A 12 8.40 35.77 46.64
N LEU A 13 9.65 35.33 46.48
CA LEU A 13 10.14 34.63 45.29
C LEU A 13 10.00 33.11 45.34
N TRP A 14 9.78 32.53 46.52
CA TRP A 14 9.73 31.06 46.69
C TRP A 14 8.57 30.42 45.92
N ILE A 15 7.41 31.07 45.85
CA ILE A 15 6.24 30.52 45.15
C ILE A 15 6.51 30.41 43.63
N PRO A 16 6.92 31.49 42.92
CA PRO A 16 7.35 31.38 41.51
C PRO A 16 8.46 30.35 41.29
N LEU A 17 9.43 30.27 42.19
CA LEU A 17 10.54 29.31 42.07
C LEU A 17 10.06 27.86 42.19
N LEU A 18 9.17 27.56 43.16
CA LEU A 18 8.59 26.23 43.32
C LEU A 18 7.76 25.81 42.10
N ILE A 19 6.99 26.74 41.52
CA ILE A 19 6.25 26.48 40.28
C ILE A 19 7.21 26.23 39.12
N ALA A 20 8.26 27.03 38.97
CA ALA A 20 9.28 26.85 37.94
C ALA A 20 9.96 25.48 38.05
N ILE A 21 10.34 25.07 39.26
CA ILE A 21 10.88 23.72 39.54
C ILE A 21 9.84 22.66 39.21
N GLY A 22 8.58 22.86 39.58
CA GLY A 22 7.46 21.96 39.25
C GLY A 22 7.29 21.77 37.74
N ILE A 23 7.36 22.84 36.94
CA ILE A 23 7.30 22.80 35.47
C ILE A 23 8.45 21.95 34.93
N LEU A 24 9.68 22.17 35.41
CA LEU A 24 10.86 21.44 34.97
C LEU A 24 10.78 19.96 35.35
N LEU A 25 10.41 19.63 36.58
CA LEU A 25 10.25 18.25 37.04
C LEU A 25 9.15 17.52 36.27
N PHE A 26 8.00 18.17 36.07
CA PHE A 26 6.92 17.61 35.26
C PHE A 26 7.36 17.36 33.81
N SER A 27 8.05 18.32 33.20
CA SER A 27 8.59 18.19 31.84
C SER A 27 9.57 17.02 31.75
N VAL A 28 10.54 16.93 32.67
CA VAL A 28 11.51 15.82 32.69
C VAL A 28 10.84 14.47 32.92
N TRP A 29 9.88 14.38 33.85
CA TRP A 29 9.16 13.14 34.14
C TRP A 29 8.33 12.67 32.94
N ARG A 30 7.53 13.56 32.34
CA ARG A 30 6.71 13.25 31.17
C ARG A 30 7.56 12.91 29.96
N PHE A 31 8.65 13.63 29.73
CA PHE A 31 9.60 13.34 28.67
C PHE A 31 10.23 11.97 28.88
N GLY A 32 10.74 11.70 30.08
CA GLY A 32 11.38 10.44 30.44
C GLY A 32 10.45 9.23 30.23
N ALA A 33 9.19 9.36 30.63
CA ALA A 33 8.18 8.33 30.41
C ALA A 33 7.97 8.03 28.91
N SER A 34 7.74 9.06 28.09
CA SER A 34 7.53 8.90 26.64
C SER A 34 8.80 8.44 25.91
N ALA A 35 9.94 9.03 26.20
CA ALA A 35 11.24 8.68 25.62
C ALA A 35 11.67 7.25 25.99
N SER A 36 11.31 6.74 27.19
CA SER A 36 11.54 5.33 27.54
C SER A 36 10.71 4.37 26.70
N ARG A 37 9.48 4.76 26.32
CA ARG A 37 8.62 3.98 25.43
C ARG A 37 9.19 3.98 24.01
N ILE A 38 9.54 5.14 23.47
CA ILE A 38 10.19 5.27 22.16
C ILE A 38 11.47 4.43 22.10
N ARG A 39 12.33 4.52 23.11
CA ARG A 39 13.56 3.70 23.19
C ARG A 39 13.28 2.19 23.27
N ARG A 40 12.21 1.75 23.95
CA ARG A 40 11.82 0.34 23.97
C ARG A 40 11.36 -0.15 22.59
N ILE A 41 10.57 0.66 21.88
CA ILE A 41 10.11 0.35 20.52
C ILE A 41 11.31 0.25 19.59
N ARG A 42 12.22 1.23 19.66
CA ARG A 42 13.46 1.22 18.89
C ARG A 42 14.27 -0.07 19.14
N ARG A 43 14.52 -0.43 20.41
CA ARG A 43 15.23 -1.68 20.73
C ARG A 43 14.54 -2.92 20.18
N ALA A 44 13.21 -2.96 20.22
CA ALA A 44 12.45 -4.08 19.67
C ALA A 44 12.61 -4.16 18.14
N MET A 45 12.67 -3.02 17.45
CA MET A 45 12.97 -2.98 16.01
C MET A 45 14.41 -3.37 15.69
N ASP A 46 15.38 -2.89 16.47
CA ASP A 46 16.79 -3.24 16.30
C ASP A 46 17.01 -4.76 16.49
N ASP A 47 16.32 -5.37 17.45
CA ASP A 47 16.34 -6.82 17.70
C ASP A 47 15.70 -7.61 16.54
N LEU A 48 14.61 -7.08 15.98
CA LEU A 48 13.92 -7.65 14.83
C LEU A 48 14.79 -7.57 13.55
N ARG A 49 15.46 -6.43 13.34
CA ARG A 49 16.47 -6.25 12.28
C ARG A 49 17.63 -7.22 12.46
N ALA A 50 18.18 -7.35 13.67
CA ALA A 50 19.30 -8.24 13.93
C ALA A 50 18.97 -9.70 13.56
N ARG A 51 17.74 -10.14 13.83
CA ARG A 51 17.25 -11.47 13.46
C ARG A 51 17.10 -11.64 11.95
N LEU A 52 16.60 -10.61 11.26
CA LEU A 52 16.51 -10.62 9.81
C LEU A 52 17.89 -10.76 9.15
N VAL A 53 18.89 -10.01 9.64
CA VAL A 53 20.27 -10.05 9.14
C VAL A 53 20.98 -11.36 9.47
N ALA A 54 20.62 -12.03 10.58
CA ALA A 54 21.24 -13.28 11.00
C ALA A 54 20.90 -14.49 10.08
N GLN A 55 19.89 -14.39 9.22
CA GLN A 55 19.43 -15.49 8.35
C GLN A 55 19.46 -15.13 6.86
N PRO A 56 20.63 -14.79 6.28
CA PRO A 56 20.71 -14.30 4.90
C PRO A 56 20.38 -15.35 3.83
N SER A 57 20.41 -16.64 4.16
CA SER A 57 20.23 -17.75 3.21
C SER A 57 18.88 -18.46 3.29
N ALA A 58 17.99 -18.04 4.20
CA ALA A 58 16.66 -18.63 4.35
C ALA A 58 15.67 -17.97 3.39
N GLU A 59 14.63 -18.70 2.98
CA GLU A 59 13.58 -18.12 2.14
C GLU A 59 12.79 -17.04 2.92
N ALA A 60 12.39 -15.97 2.23
CA ALA A 60 11.65 -14.85 2.84
C ALA A 60 10.45 -15.25 3.74
N PRO A 61 9.61 -16.24 3.39
CA PRO A 61 8.51 -16.68 4.26
C PRO A 61 8.99 -17.30 5.57
N GLN A 62 10.11 -18.04 5.56
CA GLN A 62 10.64 -18.69 6.75
C GLN A 62 11.22 -17.67 7.72
N ILE A 63 11.94 -16.67 7.18
CA ILE A 63 12.50 -15.57 7.96
C ILE A 63 11.38 -14.76 8.62
N LEU A 64 10.35 -14.37 7.87
CA LEU A 64 9.22 -13.61 8.40
C LEU A 64 8.46 -14.39 9.49
N ARG A 65 8.25 -15.69 9.30
CA ARG A 65 7.62 -16.55 10.32
C ARG A 65 8.49 -16.71 11.57
N ALA A 66 9.81 -16.78 11.44
CA ALA A 66 10.73 -16.78 12.57
C ALA A 66 10.64 -15.46 13.36
N CYS A 67 10.73 -14.32 12.66
CA CYS A 67 10.54 -12.99 13.24
C CYS A 67 9.19 -12.86 13.96
N LEU A 68 8.11 -13.39 13.37
CA LEU A 68 6.75 -13.33 13.93
C LEU A 68 6.57 -14.20 15.19
N ARG A 69 7.28 -15.32 15.30
CA ARG A 69 7.27 -16.19 16.49
C ARG A 69 8.05 -15.59 17.64
N GLU A 70 9.19 -14.97 17.36
CA GLU A 70 10.11 -14.49 18.39
C GLU A 70 9.82 -13.04 18.81
N THR A 71 9.05 -12.28 18.03
CA THR A 71 8.64 -10.91 18.37
C THR A 71 7.55 -10.93 19.44
N GLN A 72 7.87 -10.40 20.62
CA GLN A 72 6.92 -10.26 21.74
C GLN A 72 6.04 -9.00 21.63
N ASP A 73 6.45 -8.02 20.81
CA ASP A 73 5.73 -6.77 20.63
C ASP A 73 4.46 -6.97 19.78
N PRO A 74 3.26 -6.72 20.31
CA PRO A 74 2.01 -6.98 19.59
C PRO A 74 1.82 -6.09 18.36
N GLN A 75 2.33 -4.85 18.37
CA GLN A 75 2.19 -3.92 17.25
C GLN A 75 3.15 -4.30 16.12
N LEU A 76 4.42 -4.58 16.45
CA LEU A 76 5.38 -5.05 15.44
C LEU A 76 4.94 -6.41 14.86
N ARG A 77 4.35 -7.28 15.68
CA ARG A 77 3.79 -8.56 15.22
C ARG A 77 2.60 -8.37 14.28
N PHE A 78 1.76 -7.37 14.51
CA PHE A 78 0.68 -7.02 13.59
C PHE A 78 1.24 -6.55 12.24
N LEU A 79 2.22 -5.65 12.25
CA LEU A 79 2.87 -5.17 11.02
C LEU A 79 3.56 -6.32 10.25
N LEU A 80 4.25 -7.22 10.94
CA LEU A 80 4.82 -8.42 10.32
C LEU A 80 3.77 -9.34 9.69
N ARG A 81 2.59 -9.48 10.32
CA ARG A 81 1.47 -10.25 9.74
C ARG A 81 0.93 -9.59 8.48
N GLU A 82 0.83 -8.26 8.48
CA GLU A 82 0.39 -7.53 7.29
C GLU A 82 1.41 -7.65 6.15
N THR A 83 2.71 -7.60 6.47
CA THR A 83 3.78 -7.86 5.49
C THR A 83 3.73 -9.31 4.97
N GLU A 84 3.51 -10.31 5.83
CA GLU A 84 3.33 -11.71 5.40
C GLU A 84 2.07 -11.88 4.51
N ALA A 85 0.97 -11.21 4.85
CA ALA A 85 -0.26 -11.27 4.07
C ALA A 85 -0.15 -10.57 2.70
N GLY A 86 0.70 -9.55 2.59
CA GLY A 86 1.00 -8.85 1.33
C GLY A 86 2.03 -9.55 0.44
N MET A 87 2.57 -10.69 0.88
CA MET A 87 3.54 -11.47 0.12
C MET A 87 2.86 -12.30 -0.97
N ILE A 88 3.42 -12.24 -2.17
CA ILE A 88 3.02 -13.12 -3.28
C ILE A 88 4.20 -13.98 -3.74
N ALA A 89 3.89 -15.21 -4.12
CA ALA A 89 4.82 -16.13 -4.76
C ALA A 89 4.75 -15.94 -6.27
N LEU A 90 5.87 -15.58 -6.88
CA LEU A 90 6.01 -15.35 -8.31
C LEU A 90 6.92 -16.42 -8.90
N PRO A 91 6.51 -17.10 -9.98
CA PRO A 91 7.40 -18.00 -10.69
C PRO A 91 8.49 -17.17 -11.38
N ALA A 92 9.76 -17.51 -11.14
CA ALA A 92 10.89 -16.97 -11.87
C ALA A 92 11.08 -17.73 -13.19
N THR A 93 11.73 -17.09 -14.15
CA THR A 93 12.09 -17.69 -15.45
C THR A 93 12.99 -18.93 -15.34
N ASP A 94 13.70 -19.08 -14.23
CA ASP A 94 14.56 -20.24 -13.91
C ASP A 94 13.79 -21.37 -13.16
N GLY A 95 12.46 -21.31 -13.12
CA GLY A 95 11.62 -22.29 -12.41
C GLY A 95 11.62 -22.14 -10.87
N ALA A 96 12.49 -21.30 -10.31
CA ALA A 96 12.48 -20.97 -8.88
C ALA A 96 11.28 -20.09 -8.50
N VAL A 97 10.73 -20.27 -7.29
CA VAL A 97 9.68 -19.39 -6.77
C VAL A 97 10.31 -18.23 -6.00
N ARG A 98 10.07 -17.00 -6.44
CA ARG A 98 10.52 -15.80 -5.74
C ARG A 98 9.35 -15.17 -5.00
N HIS A 99 9.61 -14.73 -3.77
CA HIS A 99 8.61 -14.05 -2.97
C HIS A 99 8.83 -12.54 -3.05
N ALA A 100 7.77 -11.78 -3.25
CA ALA A 100 7.81 -10.31 -3.28
C ALA A 100 6.57 -9.73 -2.60
N SER A 101 6.68 -8.52 -2.05
CA SER A 101 5.58 -7.79 -1.43
C SER A 101 4.83 -6.95 -2.46
N LEU A 102 3.49 -7.00 -2.42
CA LEU A 102 2.62 -6.21 -3.29
C LEU A 102 2.61 -4.72 -2.91
N ARG A 103 2.85 -4.41 -1.64
CA ARG A 103 2.89 -3.05 -1.11
C ARG A 103 4.31 -2.63 -0.77
N SER A 104 4.58 -1.34 -0.88
CA SER A 104 5.84 -0.74 -0.44
C SER A 104 6.02 -0.91 1.06
N HIS A 105 7.22 -1.34 1.49
CA HIS A 105 7.52 -1.46 2.92
C HIS A 105 7.43 -0.12 3.64
N ALA A 106 7.75 0.99 2.96
CA ALA A 106 7.67 2.33 3.52
C ALA A 106 6.22 2.81 3.75
N GLU A 107 5.25 2.25 3.02
CA GLU A 107 3.83 2.56 3.22
C GLU A 107 3.23 1.73 4.35
N GLN A 108 3.67 0.48 4.52
CA GLN A 108 3.21 -0.39 5.60
C GLN A 108 3.86 -0.04 6.94
N TRP A 109 5.16 0.27 6.94
CA TRP A 109 5.94 0.52 8.14
C TRP A 109 6.14 2.02 8.32
N THR A 110 5.12 2.71 8.83
CA THR A 110 5.21 4.13 9.18
C THR A 110 5.55 4.33 10.66
N LEU A 111 6.15 5.47 10.99
CA LEU A 111 6.43 5.86 12.38
C LEU A 111 5.17 5.79 13.26
N ARG A 112 4.02 6.16 12.70
CA ARG A 112 2.74 6.18 13.43
C ARG A 112 2.27 4.76 13.76
N ASP A 113 2.34 3.85 12.79
CA ASP A 113 1.84 2.49 12.96
C ASP A 113 2.77 1.67 13.87
N VAL A 114 4.08 1.90 13.77
CA VAL A 114 5.08 1.32 14.67
C VAL A 114 4.89 1.81 16.11
N VAL A 115 4.59 3.08 16.33
CA VAL A 115 4.31 3.59 17.68
C VAL A 115 2.99 3.02 18.23
N GLY A 116 1.99 2.80 17.36
CA GLY A 116 0.82 1.95 17.64
C GLY A 116 0.03 2.37 18.89
N GLY A 117 -0.32 3.65 19.01
CA GLY A 117 -1.09 4.20 20.15
C GLY A 117 -0.39 4.18 21.52
N ARG A 118 0.81 3.58 21.63
CA ARG A 118 1.56 3.44 22.90
C ARG A 118 2.14 4.76 23.40
N VAL A 119 2.37 5.67 22.47
CA VAL A 119 2.73 7.06 22.71
C VAL A 119 1.74 7.91 21.91
N ASN A 120 1.07 8.84 22.58
CA ASN A 120 0.28 9.84 21.88
C ASN A 120 1.26 10.85 21.25
N LEU A 121 1.55 10.63 19.97
CA LEU A 121 2.52 11.42 19.21
C LEU A 121 2.08 12.89 19.12
N ALA A 122 0.78 13.12 18.89
CA ALA A 122 0.22 14.47 18.87
C ALA A 122 0.43 15.22 20.20
N LEU A 123 0.19 14.54 21.34
CA LEU A 123 0.47 15.15 22.65
C LEU A 123 1.98 15.38 22.86
N PHE A 124 2.82 14.44 22.41
CA PHE A 124 4.27 14.54 22.55
C PHE A 124 4.85 15.70 21.73
N GLU A 125 4.32 15.96 20.55
CA GLU A 125 4.70 17.06 19.65
C GLU A 125 4.15 18.42 20.10
N THR A 126 2.98 18.46 20.73
CA THR A 126 2.34 19.70 21.22
C THR A 126 2.79 20.14 22.60
N MET A 127 3.44 19.27 23.39
CA MET A 127 3.93 19.58 24.74
C MET A 127 4.81 20.84 24.85
N PRO A 128 5.76 21.12 23.95
CA PRO A 128 6.53 22.37 23.96
C PRO A 128 5.65 23.62 23.97
N ASN A 129 4.58 23.62 23.20
CA ASN A 129 3.65 24.75 23.10
C ASN A 129 2.84 24.89 24.40
N LEU A 130 2.43 23.77 25.00
CA LEU A 130 1.74 23.76 26.29
C LEU A 130 2.64 24.28 27.43
N LEU A 131 3.93 23.94 27.42
CA LEU A 131 4.90 24.42 28.42
C LEU A 131 5.14 25.93 28.33
N ILE A 132 5.25 26.47 27.10
CA ILE A 132 5.33 27.92 26.87
C ILE A 132 4.03 28.60 27.35
N GLY A 133 2.89 28.08 26.90
CA GLY A 133 1.58 28.63 27.26
C GLY A 133 1.35 28.64 28.77
N PHE A 134 1.73 27.57 29.46
CA PHE A 134 1.63 27.47 30.92
C PHE A 134 2.56 28.47 31.62
N GLY A 135 3.81 28.60 31.18
CA GLY A 135 4.76 29.58 31.74
C GLY A 135 4.28 31.04 31.57
N LEU A 136 3.71 31.36 30.40
CA LEU A 136 3.12 32.68 30.13
C LEU A 136 1.86 32.91 30.98
N MET A 137 0.99 31.91 31.09
CA MET A 137 -0.21 31.97 31.94
C MET A 137 0.15 32.26 33.40
N CYS A 138 1.14 31.56 33.95
CA CYS A 138 1.63 31.83 35.31
C CYS A 138 2.11 33.28 35.46
N THR A 139 2.86 33.79 34.47
CA THR A 139 3.37 35.17 34.49
C THR A 139 2.22 36.19 34.48
N PHE A 140 1.20 36.01 33.64
CA PHE A 140 0.04 36.88 33.61
C PHE A 140 -0.77 36.85 34.92
N ILE A 141 -1.01 35.66 35.48
CA ILE A 141 -1.69 35.51 36.78
C ILE A 141 -0.91 36.27 37.86
N PHE A 142 0.41 36.12 37.87
CA PHE A 142 1.26 36.76 38.84
C PHE A 142 1.30 38.29 38.71
N LEU A 143 1.29 38.81 37.47
CA LEU A 143 1.17 40.24 37.21
C LEU A 143 -0.20 40.77 37.64
N ALA A 144 -1.29 40.05 37.34
CA ALA A 144 -2.64 40.42 37.77
C ALA A 144 -2.75 40.54 39.30
N ILE A 145 -2.23 39.56 40.03
CA ILE A 145 -2.19 39.58 41.50
C ILE A 145 -1.31 40.75 42.01
N ALA A 146 -0.17 41.03 41.35
CA ALA A 146 0.70 42.15 41.72
C ALA A 146 -0.02 43.50 41.61
N LEU A 147 -0.69 43.71 40.48
CA LEU A 147 -1.43 44.94 40.18
C LEU A 147 -2.62 45.10 41.12
N GLN A 148 -3.32 44.01 41.46
CA GLN A 148 -4.39 44.05 42.46
C GLN A 148 -3.87 44.49 43.84
N GLN A 149 -2.75 43.93 44.30
CA GLN A 149 -2.14 44.29 45.59
C GLN A 149 -1.65 45.75 45.60
N ALA A 150 -1.01 46.20 44.52
CA ALA A 150 -0.57 47.59 44.39
C ALA A 150 -1.75 48.56 44.36
N GLY A 151 -2.83 48.22 43.64
CA GLY A 151 -4.06 49.02 43.60
C GLY A 151 -4.68 49.21 44.98
N VAL A 152 -4.73 48.16 45.80
CA VAL A 152 -5.24 48.24 47.18
C VAL A 152 -4.30 49.09 48.08
N ALA A 153 -2.98 48.94 47.92
CA ALA A 153 -2.01 49.71 48.69
C ALA A 153 -2.04 51.22 48.37
N LEU A 154 -2.33 51.58 47.12
CA LEU A 154 -2.49 52.97 46.66
C LEU A 154 -3.83 53.60 47.07
N GLN A 155 -4.88 52.80 47.29
CA GLN A 155 -6.20 53.28 47.71
C GLN A 155 -6.35 53.50 49.23
N ALA A 156 -5.40 53.05 50.05
CA ALA A 156 -5.38 53.39 51.47
C ALA A 156 -5.12 54.90 51.62
N LEU A 157 -6.13 55.62 52.14
CA LEU A 157 -6.37 57.07 52.04
C LEU A 157 -5.31 58.04 52.60
N ASP A 158 -4.07 57.63 52.87
CA ASP A 158 -3.02 58.49 53.44
C ASP A 158 -1.59 58.03 53.06
N ALA A 159 -1.41 57.58 51.81
CA ALA A 159 -0.10 57.12 51.35
C ALA A 159 0.89 58.29 51.25
N THR A 160 1.72 58.46 52.27
CA THR A 160 2.87 59.38 52.26
C THR A 160 3.76 59.07 51.04
N SER A 161 4.41 60.07 50.42
CA SER A 161 5.28 59.90 49.24
C SER A 161 6.30 58.74 49.38
N ARG A 162 6.78 58.45 50.60
CA ARG A 162 7.62 57.28 50.89
C ARG A 162 6.94 55.92 50.77
N GLN A 163 5.64 55.80 51.06
CA GLN A 163 4.88 54.55 50.90
C GLN A 163 4.58 54.26 49.43
N GLN A 164 4.38 55.29 48.59
CA GLN A 164 4.24 55.10 47.14
C GLN A 164 5.55 54.61 46.52
N ASP A 165 6.70 55.19 46.88
CA ASP A 165 8.01 54.73 46.40
C ASP A 165 8.32 53.30 46.86
N GLN A 166 7.98 52.93 48.10
CA GLN A 166 8.12 51.56 48.59
C GLN A 166 7.19 50.58 47.86
N ALA A 167 5.96 50.97 47.55
CA ALA A 167 5.03 50.15 46.77
C ALA A 167 5.51 49.95 45.33
N LEU A 168 6.06 50.99 44.70
CA LEU A 168 6.62 50.92 43.34
C LEU A 168 7.91 50.07 43.29
N GLN A 169 8.83 50.24 44.24
CA GLN A 169 10.01 49.39 44.34
C GLN A 169 9.64 47.92 44.62
N GLY A 170 8.65 47.70 45.49
CA GLY A 170 8.10 46.37 45.76
C GLY A 170 7.47 45.72 44.53
N LEU A 171 6.74 46.50 43.73
CA LEU A 171 6.14 46.06 42.46
C LEU A 171 7.22 45.63 41.45
N ILE A 172 8.28 46.42 41.28
CA ILE A 172 9.36 46.10 40.32
C ILE A 172 10.12 44.84 40.76
N ALA A 173 10.46 44.73 42.05
CA ALA A 173 11.16 43.57 42.60
C ALA A 173 10.32 42.29 42.51
N THR A 174 9.01 42.36 42.80
CA THR A 174 8.11 41.21 42.65
C THR A 174 7.82 40.89 41.18
N ALA A 175 7.68 41.88 40.29
CA ALA A 175 7.46 41.67 38.87
C ALA A 175 8.62 40.91 38.21
N GLY A 176 9.87 41.26 38.56
CA GLY A 176 11.08 40.57 38.09
C GLY A 176 11.10 39.07 38.42
N GLY A 177 10.77 38.72 39.67
CA GLY A 177 10.72 37.32 40.13
C GLY A 177 9.64 36.46 39.46
N LYS A 178 8.59 37.09 38.93
CA LYS A 178 7.44 36.40 38.32
C LYS A 178 7.74 35.91 36.90
N PHE A 179 8.73 36.51 36.23
CA PHE A 179 9.23 36.05 34.93
C PHE A 179 9.99 34.71 34.99
N ILE A 180 10.46 34.28 36.17
CA ILE A 180 11.18 33.01 36.35
C ILE A 180 10.32 31.82 35.87
N THR A 181 9.00 31.87 36.08
CA THR A 181 8.08 30.83 35.62
C THR A 181 7.97 30.76 34.09
N SER A 182 7.96 31.90 33.40
CA SER A 182 8.00 31.96 31.93
C SER A 182 9.33 31.48 31.37
N ILE A 183 10.45 31.91 31.97
CA ILE A 183 11.79 31.46 31.58
C ILE A 183 11.91 29.93 31.73
N ALA A 184 11.40 29.37 32.83
CA ALA A 184 11.38 27.93 33.04
C ALA A 184 10.51 27.20 32.01
N GLY A 185 9.32 27.72 31.68
CA GLY A 185 8.45 27.17 30.65
C GLY A 185 9.09 27.18 29.25
N LEU A 186 9.72 28.30 28.88
CA LEU A 186 10.43 28.45 27.61
C LEU A 186 11.66 27.55 27.54
N PHE A 187 12.48 27.50 28.59
CA PHE A 187 13.63 26.60 28.68
C PHE A 187 13.21 25.13 28.58
N ALA A 188 12.18 24.73 29.35
CA ALA A 188 11.62 23.38 29.29
C ALA A 188 11.12 23.03 27.88
N SER A 189 10.49 23.99 27.20
CA SER A 189 9.99 23.83 25.83
C SER A 189 11.10 23.65 24.79
N LEU A 190 12.15 24.46 24.86
CA LEU A 190 13.31 24.33 23.97
C LEU A 190 14.01 22.98 24.14
N VAL A 191 14.26 22.58 25.40
CA VAL A 191 14.88 21.29 25.72
C VAL A 191 13.99 20.14 25.26
N TRP A 192 12.67 20.23 25.49
CA TRP A 192 11.72 19.21 25.03
C TRP A 192 11.74 19.10 23.51
N ASN A 193 11.60 20.20 22.77
CA ASN A 193 11.55 20.19 21.30
C ASN A 193 12.80 19.54 20.71
N TRP A 194 13.98 19.98 21.14
CA TRP A 194 15.25 19.40 20.69
C TRP A 194 15.35 17.90 21.00
N ARG A 195 15.07 17.50 22.23
CA ARG A 195 15.15 16.09 22.63
C ARG A 195 14.09 15.22 21.96
N ALA A 196 12.90 15.75 21.72
CA ALA A 196 11.81 15.07 21.02
C ALA A 196 12.18 14.77 19.57
N LYS A 197 12.74 15.76 18.84
CA LYS A 197 13.26 15.55 17.48
C LYS A 197 14.32 14.46 17.43
N VAL A 198 15.34 14.53 18.31
CA VAL A 198 16.38 13.52 18.38
C VAL A 198 15.81 12.12 18.66
N ALA A 199 14.82 12.01 19.56
CA ALA A 199 14.20 10.72 19.87
C ALA A 199 13.43 10.15 18.66
N LEU A 200 12.63 10.97 17.98
CA LEU A 200 11.82 10.56 16.82
C LEU A 200 12.68 10.26 15.60
N GLU A 201 13.66 11.10 15.27
CA GLU A 201 14.62 10.87 14.18
C GLU A 201 15.40 9.58 14.39
N SER A 202 15.77 9.28 15.63
CA SER A 202 16.49 8.05 15.91
C SER A 202 15.64 6.78 15.74
N LEU A 203 14.33 6.88 15.98
CA LEU A 203 13.37 5.80 15.71
C LEU A 203 13.12 5.68 14.20
N GLN A 204 12.95 6.82 13.50
CA GLN A 204 12.81 6.86 12.04
C GLN A 204 14.03 6.23 11.35
N ALA A 205 15.25 6.55 11.77
CA ALA A 205 16.45 5.93 11.22
C ALA A 205 16.46 4.40 11.39
N SER A 206 16.01 3.91 12.55
CA SER A 206 15.91 2.45 12.79
C SER A 206 14.82 1.79 11.94
N LEU A 207 13.75 2.53 11.64
CA LEU A 207 12.68 2.14 10.71
C LEU A 207 13.17 2.07 9.27
N ASP A 208 13.89 3.08 8.82
CA ASP A 208 14.44 3.14 7.47
C ASP A 208 15.45 2.01 7.25
N GLU A 209 16.32 1.75 8.24
CA GLU A 209 17.23 0.60 8.21
C GLU A 209 16.47 -0.73 8.18
N TRP A 210 15.42 -0.90 8.98
CA TRP A 210 14.56 -2.08 8.93
C TRP A 210 13.95 -2.28 7.54
N CYS A 211 13.32 -1.26 6.98
CA CYS A 211 12.72 -1.31 5.65
C CYS A 211 13.74 -1.63 4.56
N HIS A 212 14.96 -1.10 4.67
CA HIS A 212 16.05 -1.39 3.73
C HIS A 212 16.47 -2.87 3.76
N HIS A 213 16.71 -3.43 4.96
CA HIS A 213 17.06 -4.85 5.09
C HIS A 213 15.89 -5.75 4.71
N LEU A 214 14.66 -5.36 5.07
CA LEU A 214 13.46 -6.11 4.69
C LEU A 214 13.28 -6.15 3.17
N ARG A 215 13.54 -5.04 2.46
CA ARG A 215 13.51 -4.98 0.99
C ARG A 215 14.55 -5.91 0.34
N ALA A 216 15.70 -6.10 0.98
CA ALA A 216 16.73 -7.02 0.47
C ALA A 216 16.28 -8.49 0.53
N VAL A 217 15.51 -8.87 1.57
CA VAL A 217 14.98 -10.23 1.75
C VAL A 217 13.67 -10.43 0.97
N LEU A 218 12.80 -9.43 1.02
CA LEU A 218 11.48 -9.41 0.39
C LEU A 218 11.35 -8.14 -0.47
N PRO A 219 11.68 -8.19 -1.76
CA PRO A 219 11.53 -7.07 -2.66
C PRO A 219 10.07 -6.59 -2.71
N ASP A 220 9.84 -5.28 -2.73
CA ASP A 220 8.51 -4.64 -2.80
C ASP A 220 8.09 -4.24 -4.21
N ASN A 221 8.66 -4.90 -5.22
CA ASN A 221 8.38 -4.71 -6.63
C ASN A 221 7.48 -5.82 -7.19
N ALA A 222 6.63 -6.44 -6.37
CA ALA A 222 5.83 -7.58 -6.81
C ALA A 222 4.85 -7.22 -7.93
N ALA A 223 4.31 -5.99 -7.94
CA ALA A 223 3.45 -5.50 -9.02
C ALA A 223 4.21 -5.36 -10.35
N GLU A 224 5.47 -4.92 -10.32
CA GLU A 224 6.29 -4.84 -11.53
C GLU A 224 6.71 -6.24 -12.00
N LEU A 225 7.11 -7.11 -11.06
CA LEU A 225 7.47 -8.49 -11.34
C LEU A 225 6.29 -9.29 -11.89
N SER A 226 5.07 -9.11 -11.37
CA SER A 226 3.88 -9.81 -11.86
C SER A 226 3.55 -9.42 -13.30
N VAL A 227 3.65 -8.14 -13.65
CA VAL A 227 3.47 -7.67 -15.03
C VAL A 227 4.53 -8.26 -15.96
N ARG A 228 5.80 -8.26 -15.54
CA ARG A 228 6.89 -8.87 -16.33
C ARG A 228 6.68 -10.36 -16.54
N VAL A 229 6.28 -11.09 -15.50
CA VAL A 229 5.96 -12.53 -15.58
C VAL A 229 4.76 -12.75 -16.51
N GLN A 230 3.70 -11.95 -16.39
CA GLN A 230 2.52 -12.06 -17.24
C GLN A 230 2.84 -11.80 -18.73
N LEU A 231 3.69 -10.82 -19.04
CA LEU A 231 4.19 -10.59 -20.39
C LEU A 231 4.98 -11.78 -20.92
N SER A 232 5.89 -12.35 -20.11
CA SER A 232 6.66 -13.53 -20.52
C SER A 232 5.80 -14.77 -20.77
N LEU A 233 4.75 -14.99 -19.96
CA LEU A 233 3.78 -16.05 -20.17
C LEU A 233 2.95 -15.82 -21.44
N PHE A 234 2.56 -14.58 -21.72
CA PHE A 234 1.84 -14.24 -22.93
C PHE A 234 2.67 -14.48 -24.19
N GLU A 235 3.96 -14.10 -24.17
CA GLU A 235 4.89 -14.41 -25.26
C GLU A 235 5.07 -15.91 -25.46
N ALA A 236 5.19 -16.69 -24.38
CA ALA A 236 5.28 -18.15 -24.45
C ALA A 236 4.03 -18.77 -25.08
N LEU A 237 2.83 -18.32 -24.69
CA LEU A 237 1.56 -18.77 -25.29
C LEU A 237 1.48 -18.43 -26.79
N LEU A 238 1.96 -17.24 -27.19
CA LEU A 238 2.00 -16.86 -28.61
C LEU A 238 2.97 -17.71 -29.42
N GLN A 239 4.12 -18.08 -28.84
CA GLN A 239 5.07 -19.00 -29.49
C GLN A 239 4.46 -20.38 -29.66
N GLU A 240 3.87 -20.93 -28.59
CA GLU A 240 3.22 -22.25 -28.63
C GLU A 240 2.07 -22.28 -29.65
N ASN A 241 1.25 -21.22 -29.70
CA ASN A 241 0.16 -21.12 -30.68
C ASN A 241 0.69 -21.07 -32.14
N ARG A 242 1.81 -20.35 -32.38
CA ARG A 242 2.48 -20.34 -33.69
C ARG A 242 3.04 -21.71 -34.07
N GLU A 243 3.58 -22.45 -33.10
CA GLU A 243 4.06 -23.82 -33.33
C GLU A 243 2.90 -24.78 -33.61
N GLN A 244 1.79 -24.69 -32.87
CA GLN A 244 0.57 -25.44 -33.14
C GLN A 244 0.01 -25.14 -34.54
N ALA A 245 -0.01 -23.87 -34.95
CA ALA A 245 -0.44 -23.47 -36.29
C ALA A 245 0.47 -24.05 -37.38
N ARG A 246 1.79 -24.11 -37.14
CA ARG A 246 2.74 -24.81 -38.05
C ARG A 246 2.49 -26.31 -38.09
N HIS A 247 2.21 -26.95 -36.96
CA HIS A 247 1.85 -28.36 -36.93
C HIS A 247 0.58 -28.67 -37.72
N LEU A 248 -0.46 -27.84 -37.60
CA LEU A 248 -1.68 -27.93 -38.40
C LEU A 248 -1.39 -27.78 -39.90
N LYS A 249 -0.56 -26.80 -40.27
CA LYS A 249 -0.16 -26.60 -41.67
C LYS A 249 0.60 -27.79 -42.25
N ASN A 250 1.53 -28.36 -41.46
CA ASN A 250 2.28 -29.54 -41.89
C ASN A 250 1.36 -30.78 -42.01
N LEU A 251 0.36 -30.93 -41.15
CA LEU A 251 -0.66 -31.98 -41.26
C LEU A 251 -1.54 -31.81 -42.50
N GLU A 252 -1.96 -30.58 -42.80
CA GLU A 252 -2.70 -30.26 -44.03
C GLU A 252 -1.89 -30.64 -45.28
N GLU A 253 -0.61 -30.29 -45.30
CA GLU A 253 0.29 -30.57 -46.43
C GLU A 253 0.58 -32.07 -46.58
N ALA A 254 0.76 -32.80 -45.47
CA ALA A 254 0.89 -34.26 -45.47
C ALA A 254 -0.41 -34.95 -45.94
N LEU A 255 -1.57 -34.50 -45.47
CA LEU A 255 -2.87 -35.04 -45.87
C LEU A 255 -3.12 -34.82 -47.37
N ALA A 256 -2.78 -33.64 -47.90
CA ALA A 256 -2.92 -33.34 -49.32
C ALA A 256 -2.07 -34.26 -50.21
N GLN A 257 -0.83 -34.56 -49.79
CA GLN A 257 0.06 -35.48 -50.52
C GLN A 257 -0.42 -36.94 -50.43
N ASP A 258 -0.78 -37.42 -49.25
CA ASP A 258 -1.19 -38.82 -49.05
C ASP A 258 -2.53 -39.13 -49.73
N VAL A 259 -3.50 -38.21 -49.69
CA VAL A 259 -4.79 -38.37 -50.37
C VAL A 259 -4.60 -38.39 -51.89
N SER A 260 -3.74 -37.52 -52.43
CA SER A 260 -3.46 -37.50 -53.87
C SER A 260 -2.79 -38.81 -54.33
N ALA A 261 -1.80 -39.29 -53.58
CA ALA A 261 -1.10 -40.54 -53.89
C ALA A 261 -2.01 -41.78 -53.79
N ALA A 262 -2.85 -41.86 -52.77
CA ALA A 262 -3.80 -42.96 -52.59
C ALA A 262 -4.87 -43.00 -53.70
N MET A 263 -5.39 -41.83 -54.08
CA MET A 263 -6.40 -41.72 -55.14
C MET A 263 -5.86 -42.14 -56.50
N THR A 264 -4.61 -41.82 -56.84
CA THR A 264 -3.95 -42.32 -58.06
C THR A 264 -3.68 -43.83 -58.00
N ARG A 265 -3.24 -44.34 -56.84
CA ARG A 265 -2.84 -45.74 -56.68
C ARG A 265 -4.02 -46.73 -56.72
N GLU A 266 -5.19 -46.34 -56.21
CA GLU A 266 -6.37 -47.21 -56.15
C GLU A 266 -7.25 -47.15 -57.41
N LEU A 267 -7.36 -45.98 -58.07
CA LEU A 267 -8.25 -45.83 -59.23
C LEU A 267 -7.68 -46.39 -60.53
N GLN A 268 -6.35 -46.40 -60.68
CA GLN A 268 -5.68 -46.81 -61.92
C GLN A 268 -5.86 -48.30 -62.28
N PRO A 269 -5.67 -49.28 -61.38
CA PRO A 269 -5.90 -50.69 -61.70
C PRO A 269 -7.39 -51.03 -61.91
N ALA A 270 -8.32 -50.22 -61.39
CA ALA A 270 -9.74 -50.38 -61.66
C ALA A 270 -10.10 -50.03 -63.12
N PHE A 271 -9.45 -49.01 -63.69
CA PHE A 271 -9.57 -48.67 -65.11
C PHE A 271 -8.98 -49.75 -66.03
N ASP A 272 -7.84 -50.33 -65.67
CA ASP A 272 -7.19 -51.39 -66.46
C ASP A 272 -8.01 -52.71 -66.46
N ARG A 273 -8.64 -53.06 -65.33
CA ARG A 273 -9.50 -54.26 -65.23
C ARG A 273 -10.76 -54.15 -66.08
N LEU A 274 -11.28 -52.95 -66.33
CA LEU A 274 -12.43 -52.73 -67.22
C LEU A 274 -12.06 -52.93 -68.70
N GLN A 275 -10.80 -52.74 -69.10
CA GLN A 275 -10.31 -53.05 -70.45
C GLN A 275 -10.06 -54.54 -70.67
N GLY A 276 -9.73 -55.32 -69.63
CA GLY A 276 -9.39 -56.75 -69.72
C GLY A 276 -10.56 -57.73 -69.89
N LEU A 277 -11.81 -57.29 -69.68
CA LEU A 277 -13.00 -58.16 -69.77
C LEU A 277 -13.51 -58.45 -71.20
N ALA A 278 -12.72 -58.13 -72.24
CA ALA A 278 -13.14 -58.18 -73.65
C ALA A 278 -12.72 -59.43 -74.44
N SER A 279 -12.13 -60.49 -73.84
CA SER A 279 -11.71 -61.69 -74.61
C SER A 279 -12.24 -63.01 -74.02
N PHE A 280 -13.43 -63.41 -74.49
CA PHE A 280 -14.08 -64.70 -74.22
C PHE A 280 -13.53 -65.84 -75.13
N GLN A 281 -12.32 -65.68 -75.67
CA GLN A 281 -11.83 -66.46 -76.80
C GLN A 281 -10.98 -67.69 -76.41
N ASP A 282 -10.46 -67.73 -75.17
CA ASP A 282 -9.57 -68.83 -74.71
C ASP A 282 -10.32 -70.05 -74.14
N ALA A 283 -11.63 -69.93 -73.89
CA ALA A 283 -12.43 -70.98 -73.24
C ALA A 283 -12.80 -72.15 -74.18
N THR A 284 -12.66 -72.01 -75.49
CA THR A 284 -13.10 -73.02 -76.48
C THR A 284 -11.98 -73.99 -76.90
N GLN A 285 -10.73 -73.69 -76.59
CA GLN A 285 -9.58 -74.47 -77.06
C GLN A 285 -9.17 -75.62 -76.11
N GLY A 286 -9.48 -75.52 -74.82
CA GLY A 286 -9.13 -76.53 -73.80
C GLY A 286 -9.98 -77.81 -73.82
N LEU A 287 -11.11 -77.82 -74.52
CA LEU A 287 -12.02 -78.98 -74.58
C LEU A 287 -11.46 -80.13 -75.44
N GLY A 288 -10.54 -79.83 -76.37
CA GLY A 288 -9.85 -80.83 -77.20
C GLY A 288 -8.77 -81.61 -76.45
N GLU A 289 -8.11 -80.99 -75.47
CA GLU A 289 -7.05 -81.62 -74.64
C GLU A 289 -7.64 -82.57 -73.58
N MET A 290 -8.90 -82.34 -73.18
CA MET A 290 -9.60 -83.14 -72.16
C MET A 290 -9.82 -84.59 -72.60
N VAL A 291 -10.02 -84.85 -73.90
CA VAL A 291 -10.37 -86.18 -74.43
C VAL A 291 -9.16 -87.12 -74.54
N GLN A 292 -7.95 -86.58 -74.74
CA GLN A 292 -6.71 -87.37 -74.73
C GLN A 292 -6.21 -87.65 -73.29
N THR A 293 -6.43 -86.70 -72.39
CA THR A 293 -6.11 -86.83 -70.96
C THR A 293 -6.88 -87.98 -70.29
N LEU A 294 -8.14 -88.20 -70.69
CA LEU A 294 -9.02 -89.27 -70.21
C LEU A 294 -8.53 -90.72 -70.47
N ARG A 295 -7.57 -90.93 -71.37
CA ARG A 295 -6.95 -92.25 -71.60
C ARG A 295 -5.74 -92.49 -70.71
N GLY A 296 -5.02 -91.44 -70.31
CA GLY A 296 -3.88 -91.52 -69.38
C GLY A 296 -4.32 -91.68 -67.91
N THR A 297 -5.47 -91.10 -67.56
CA THR A 297 -6.05 -91.16 -66.20
C THR A 297 -6.40 -92.57 -65.72
N LEU A 298 -6.62 -93.52 -66.63
CA LEU A 298 -6.94 -94.91 -66.28
C LEU A 298 -5.70 -95.74 -65.88
N GLN A 299 -4.50 -95.37 -66.34
CA GLN A 299 -3.24 -95.99 -65.90
C GLN A 299 -2.68 -95.29 -64.66
N GLU A 300 -2.95 -94.00 -64.47
CA GLU A 300 -2.61 -93.26 -63.24
C GLU A 300 -3.53 -93.61 -62.05
N LEU A 301 -4.71 -94.20 -62.28
CA LEU A 301 -5.70 -94.52 -61.23
C LEU A 301 -5.19 -95.54 -60.19
N ASP A 302 -4.32 -96.47 -60.60
CA ASP A 302 -3.77 -97.50 -59.71
C ASP A 302 -2.60 -96.95 -58.86
N GLN A 303 -1.88 -95.95 -59.39
CA GLN A 303 -0.81 -95.23 -58.70
C GLN A 303 -1.32 -94.04 -57.88
N SER A 304 -2.47 -93.47 -58.26
CA SER A 304 -3.13 -92.36 -57.58
C SER A 304 -3.83 -92.80 -56.30
N SER A 305 -4.21 -94.06 -56.15
CA SER A 305 -4.82 -94.57 -54.91
C SER A 305 -3.86 -94.51 -53.71
N ALA A 306 -2.58 -94.88 -53.92
CA ALA A 306 -1.55 -94.80 -52.89
C ALA A 306 -1.09 -93.35 -52.63
N ARG A 307 -0.94 -92.53 -53.68
CA ARG A 307 -0.62 -91.09 -53.52
C ARG A 307 -1.79 -90.28 -52.95
N ALA A 308 -3.04 -90.68 -53.20
CA ALA A 308 -4.24 -90.05 -52.65
C ALA A 308 -4.40 -90.35 -51.16
N ALA A 309 -3.97 -91.53 -50.69
CA ALA A 309 -3.91 -91.82 -49.26
C ALA A 309 -2.89 -90.94 -48.53
N GLN A 310 -1.73 -90.69 -49.17
CA GLN A 310 -0.67 -89.82 -48.62
C GLN A 310 -1.03 -88.32 -48.72
N ALA A 311 -1.58 -87.89 -49.86
CA ALA A 311 -2.07 -86.53 -50.06
C ALA A 311 -3.22 -86.19 -49.11
N ARG A 312 -4.10 -87.15 -48.78
CA ARG A 312 -5.14 -86.96 -47.74
C ARG A 312 -4.56 -86.76 -46.33
N LEU A 313 -3.40 -87.36 -46.02
CA LEU A 313 -2.72 -87.16 -44.74
C LEU A 313 -2.00 -85.80 -44.69
N ASP A 314 -1.42 -85.35 -45.80
CA ASP A 314 -0.78 -84.03 -45.91
C ASP A 314 -1.81 -82.90 -45.98
N GLU A 315 -2.92 -83.10 -46.68
CA GLU A 315 -4.08 -82.18 -46.70
C GLU A 315 -4.73 -82.10 -45.32
N ALA A 316 -4.84 -83.21 -44.58
CA ALA A 316 -5.30 -83.18 -43.19
C ALA A 316 -4.32 -82.46 -42.24
N ARG A 317 -3.00 -82.55 -42.48
CA ARG A 317 -1.99 -81.76 -41.74
C ARG A 317 -2.08 -80.28 -42.07
N GLN A 318 -2.18 -79.91 -43.35
CA GLN A 318 -2.40 -78.53 -43.77
C GLN A 318 -3.71 -77.97 -43.22
N LEU A 319 -4.78 -78.78 -43.16
CA LEU A 319 -6.04 -78.37 -42.54
C LEU A 319 -5.89 -78.16 -41.02
N GLY A 320 -5.04 -78.97 -40.37
CA GLY A 320 -4.69 -78.82 -38.96
C GLY A 320 -3.89 -77.54 -38.68
N GLU A 321 -2.89 -77.23 -39.51
CA GLU A 321 -2.12 -75.98 -39.45
C GLU A 321 -2.98 -74.77 -39.79
N ALA A 322 -3.85 -74.86 -40.80
CA ALA A 322 -4.80 -73.81 -41.16
C ALA A 322 -5.85 -73.57 -40.05
N SER A 323 -6.35 -74.63 -39.41
CA SER A 323 -7.23 -74.52 -38.23
C SER A 323 -6.50 -73.90 -37.02
N SER A 324 -5.25 -74.28 -36.79
CA SER A 324 -4.42 -73.65 -35.75
C SER A 324 -4.19 -72.18 -36.04
N GLY A 325 -3.86 -71.84 -37.29
CA GLY A 325 -3.70 -70.46 -37.79
C GLY A 325 -4.96 -69.63 -37.61
N LEU A 326 -6.12 -70.19 -37.96
CA LEU A 326 -7.44 -69.59 -37.72
C LEU A 326 -7.71 -69.39 -36.23
N GLY A 327 -7.34 -70.35 -35.37
CA GLY A 327 -7.46 -70.23 -33.92
C GLY A 327 -6.63 -69.07 -33.35
N THR A 328 -5.38 -68.91 -33.79
CA THR A 328 -4.54 -67.76 -33.43
C THR A 328 -5.08 -66.44 -33.98
N GLY A 329 -5.57 -66.42 -35.23
CA GLY A 329 -6.16 -65.23 -35.83
C GLY A 329 -7.43 -64.77 -35.13
N LEU A 330 -8.30 -65.71 -34.74
CA LEU A 330 -9.48 -65.44 -33.92
C LEU A 330 -9.10 -64.93 -32.52
N GLY A 331 -8.05 -65.47 -31.89
CA GLY A 331 -7.53 -64.98 -30.62
C GLY A 331 -6.99 -63.54 -30.71
N GLN A 332 -6.27 -63.21 -31.78
CA GLN A 332 -5.79 -61.84 -32.03
C GLN A 332 -6.95 -60.86 -32.31
N LEU A 333 -7.95 -61.28 -33.08
CA LEU A 333 -9.18 -60.51 -33.31
C LEU A 333 -9.96 -60.25 -32.01
N GLN A 334 -10.02 -61.23 -31.13
CA GLN A 334 -10.66 -61.08 -29.82
C GLN A 334 -9.89 -60.10 -28.93
N GLY A 335 -8.55 -60.12 -28.99
CA GLY A 335 -7.69 -59.15 -28.31
C GLY A 335 -7.86 -57.72 -28.84
N THR A 336 -7.88 -57.52 -30.16
CA THR A 336 -8.10 -56.19 -30.76
C THR A 336 -9.49 -55.65 -30.49
N LEU A 337 -10.53 -56.50 -30.46
CA LEU A 337 -11.88 -56.12 -30.02
C LEU A 337 -11.91 -55.67 -28.56
N GLY A 338 -11.18 -56.35 -27.67
CA GLY A 338 -11.03 -55.93 -26.26
C GLY A 338 -10.35 -54.56 -26.12
N HIS A 339 -9.28 -54.33 -26.89
CA HIS A 339 -8.57 -53.04 -26.91
C HIS A 339 -9.45 -51.92 -27.49
N LEU A 340 -10.25 -52.21 -28.52
CA LEU A 340 -11.23 -51.27 -29.08
C LEU A 340 -12.33 -50.91 -28.08
N GLN A 341 -12.84 -51.88 -27.30
CA GLN A 341 -13.80 -51.63 -26.23
C GLN A 341 -13.19 -50.73 -25.14
N GLN A 342 -11.93 -50.97 -24.77
CA GLN A 342 -11.24 -50.13 -23.80
C GLN A 342 -11.00 -48.71 -24.31
N ALA A 343 -10.62 -48.55 -25.58
CA ALA A 343 -10.49 -47.25 -26.22
C ALA A 343 -11.83 -46.49 -26.27
N MET A 344 -12.93 -47.17 -26.57
CA MET A 344 -14.27 -46.60 -26.53
C MET A 344 -14.66 -46.11 -25.13
N GLY A 345 -14.35 -46.87 -24.08
CA GLY A 345 -14.56 -46.43 -22.70
C GLY A 345 -13.75 -45.18 -22.32
N GLN A 346 -12.50 -45.08 -22.79
CA GLN A 346 -11.67 -43.89 -22.58
C GLN A 346 -12.19 -42.67 -23.35
N ILE A 347 -12.71 -42.85 -24.56
CA ILE A 347 -13.35 -41.80 -25.35
C ILE A 347 -14.61 -41.28 -24.65
N GLU A 348 -15.44 -42.17 -24.11
CA GLU A 348 -16.65 -41.81 -23.37
C GLU A 348 -16.34 -41.02 -22.09
N GLN A 349 -15.29 -41.45 -21.37
CA GLN A 349 -14.79 -40.74 -20.19
C GLN A 349 -14.22 -39.36 -20.55
N THR A 350 -13.50 -39.26 -21.67
CA THR A 350 -12.95 -37.98 -22.16
C THR A 350 -14.07 -37.03 -22.58
N ALA A 351 -15.11 -37.53 -23.26
CA ALA A 351 -16.27 -36.74 -23.66
C ALA A 351 -17.03 -36.18 -22.43
N THR A 352 -17.16 -36.97 -21.36
CA THR A 352 -17.77 -36.50 -20.11
C THR A 352 -16.92 -35.45 -19.41
N HIS A 353 -15.59 -35.61 -19.37
CA HIS A 353 -14.69 -34.57 -18.86
C HIS A 353 -14.74 -33.28 -19.68
N PHE A 354 -14.87 -33.39 -21.00
CA PHE A 354 -15.00 -32.24 -21.90
C PHE A 354 -16.30 -31.47 -21.66
N ALA A 355 -17.42 -32.18 -21.49
CA ALA A 355 -18.70 -31.58 -21.13
C ALA A 355 -18.64 -30.84 -19.79
N GLN A 356 -18.01 -31.44 -18.77
CA GLN A 356 -17.82 -30.79 -17.47
C GLN A 356 -16.90 -29.56 -17.55
N ALA A 357 -15.86 -29.60 -18.39
CA ALA A 357 -14.99 -28.46 -18.61
C ALA A 357 -15.73 -27.29 -19.30
N ALA A 358 -16.56 -27.60 -20.31
CA ALA A 358 -17.39 -26.62 -20.98
C ALA A 358 -18.35 -25.91 -20.02
N GLU A 359 -19.01 -26.67 -19.13
CA GLU A 359 -19.92 -26.11 -18.12
C GLU A 359 -19.20 -25.21 -17.10
N ARG A 360 -17.95 -25.54 -16.73
CA ARG A 360 -17.12 -24.69 -15.85
C ARG A 360 -16.69 -23.41 -16.54
N ILE A 361 -16.34 -23.49 -17.83
CA ILE A 361 -16.00 -22.31 -18.65
C ILE A 361 -17.21 -21.40 -18.78
N GLU A 362 -18.40 -21.95 -19.05
CA GLU A 362 -19.64 -21.18 -19.14
C GLU A 362 -19.93 -20.42 -17.83
N ARG A 363 -19.79 -21.09 -16.68
CA ARG A 363 -19.92 -20.44 -15.36
C ARG A 363 -18.86 -19.36 -15.12
N ALA A 364 -17.62 -19.60 -15.52
CA ALA A 364 -16.54 -18.61 -15.38
C ALA A 364 -16.77 -17.37 -16.25
N VAL A 365 -17.23 -17.55 -17.49
CA VAL A 365 -17.61 -16.46 -18.41
C VAL A 365 -18.79 -15.67 -17.84
N GLY A 366 -19.79 -16.34 -17.27
CA GLY A 366 -20.89 -15.69 -16.57
C GLY A 366 -20.43 -14.79 -15.42
N LEU A 367 -19.57 -15.31 -14.52
CA LEU A 367 -18.99 -14.54 -13.42
C LEU A 367 -18.13 -13.36 -13.91
N GLN A 368 -17.41 -13.54 -15.02
CA GLN A 368 -16.58 -12.50 -15.63
C GLN A 368 -17.43 -11.37 -16.22
N ASN A 369 -18.55 -11.68 -16.88
CA ASN A 369 -19.50 -10.67 -17.35
C ASN A 369 -20.10 -9.86 -16.19
N THR A 370 -20.53 -10.51 -15.11
CA THR A 370 -21.05 -9.81 -13.93
C THR A 370 -20.00 -8.90 -13.30
N SER A 371 -18.73 -9.34 -13.26
CA SER A 371 -17.62 -8.53 -12.76
C SER A 371 -17.33 -7.32 -13.65
N ALA A 372 -17.41 -7.48 -14.97
CA ALA A 372 -17.26 -6.39 -15.94
C ALA A 372 -18.37 -5.34 -15.80
N GLU A 373 -19.61 -5.76 -15.58
CA GLU A 373 -20.74 -4.84 -15.30
C GLU A 373 -20.54 -4.08 -13.98
N GLN A 374 -20.07 -4.76 -12.93
CA GLN A 374 -19.76 -4.09 -11.65
C GLN A 374 -18.62 -3.08 -11.77
N LEU A 375 -17.60 -3.38 -12.58
CA LEU A 375 -16.51 -2.45 -12.90
C LEU A 375 -17.03 -1.24 -13.67
N ALA A 376 -17.88 -1.43 -14.67
CA ALA A 376 -18.48 -0.33 -15.43
C ALA A 376 -19.32 0.58 -14.52
N HIS A 377 -20.16 0.02 -13.65
CA HIS A 377 -20.92 0.78 -12.66
C HIS A 377 -20.04 1.42 -11.58
N GLY A 378 -18.93 0.79 -11.20
CA GLY A 378 -17.93 1.39 -10.33
C GLY A 378 -17.27 2.63 -10.96
N GLY A 379 -16.94 2.54 -12.24
CA GLY A 379 -16.39 3.65 -13.02
C GLY A 379 -17.34 4.84 -13.12
N GLN A 380 -18.63 4.60 -13.40
CA GLN A 380 -19.65 5.66 -13.42
C GLN A 380 -19.79 6.36 -12.06
N ARG A 381 -19.87 5.60 -10.96
CA ARG A 381 -19.97 6.18 -9.60
C ARG A 381 -18.72 6.99 -9.23
N LEU A 382 -17.55 6.53 -9.65
CA LEU A 382 -16.30 7.28 -9.45
C LEU A 382 -16.33 8.60 -10.22
N GLN A 383 -16.84 8.59 -11.44
CA GLN A 383 -16.97 9.78 -12.28
C GLN A 383 -17.95 10.79 -11.67
N GLU A 384 -19.13 10.35 -11.21
CA GLU A 384 -20.09 11.21 -10.49
C GLU A 384 -19.49 11.80 -9.20
N ALA A 385 -18.76 10.99 -8.44
CA ALA A 385 -18.08 11.46 -7.23
C ALA A 385 -17.01 12.51 -7.55
N LEU A 386 -16.23 12.33 -8.62
CA LEU A 386 -15.24 13.30 -9.08
C LEU A 386 -15.88 14.60 -9.56
N GLU A 387 -17.01 14.54 -10.28
CA GLU A 387 -17.78 15.73 -10.66
C GLU A 387 -18.31 16.47 -9.43
N THR A 388 -18.80 15.74 -8.42
CA THR A 388 -19.28 16.32 -7.16
C THR A 388 -18.14 17.02 -6.40
N VAL A 389 -16.98 16.38 -6.28
CA VAL A 389 -15.79 16.97 -5.63
C VAL A 389 -15.32 18.20 -6.38
N ARG A 390 -15.31 18.14 -7.72
CA ARG A 390 -14.97 19.30 -8.56
C ARG A 390 -15.94 20.47 -8.33
N GLY A 391 -17.24 20.21 -8.24
CA GLY A 391 -18.25 21.21 -7.91
C GLY A 391 -18.00 21.84 -6.53
N GLN A 392 -17.80 21.03 -5.50
CA GLN A 392 -17.52 21.52 -4.15
C GLN A 392 -16.25 22.36 -4.06
N LEU A 393 -15.19 21.97 -4.78
CA LEU A 393 -13.96 22.76 -4.85
C LEU A 393 -14.19 24.12 -5.52
N GLN A 394 -15.02 24.16 -6.56
CA GLN A 394 -15.35 25.39 -7.27
C GLN A 394 -16.20 26.33 -6.39
N ASP A 395 -17.16 25.78 -5.64
CA ASP A 395 -17.97 26.53 -4.68
C ASP A 395 -17.10 27.06 -3.52
N ALA A 396 -16.21 26.22 -2.99
CA ALA A 396 -15.27 26.62 -1.93
C ALA A 396 -14.32 27.73 -2.42
N GLN A 397 -13.86 27.67 -3.66
CA GLN A 397 -13.03 28.71 -4.27
C GLN A 397 -13.79 30.04 -4.38
N GLN A 398 -15.06 30.02 -4.80
CA GLN A 398 -15.89 31.22 -4.87
C GLN A 398 -16.14 31.82 -3.48
N ALA A 399 -16.45 30.98 -2.49
CA ALA A 399 -16.65 31.42 -1.11
C ALA A 399 -15.38 32.05 -0.51
N LEU A 400 -14.20 31.45 -0.76
CA LEU A 400 -12.92 32.01 -0.34
C LEU A 400 -12.64 33.36 -1.01
N THR A 401 -12.88 33.47 -2.32
CA THR A 401 -12.71 34.73 -3.06
C THR A 401 -13.60 35.83 -2.49
N ALA A 402 -14.88 35.53 -2.24
CA ALA A 402 -15.80 36.46 -1.62
C ALA A 402 -15.36 36.89 -0.21
N THR A 403 -14.85 35.94 0.59
CA THR A 403 -14.33 36.22 1.93
C THR A 403 -13.11 37.15 1.89
N VAL A 404 -12.17 36.91 0.98
CA VAL A 404 -10.99 37.76 0.78
C VAL A 404 -11.39 39.18 0.35
N GLN A 405 -12.38 39.30 -0.53
CA GLN A 405 -12.87 40.59 -0.98
C GLN A 405 -13.53 41.38 0.17
N SER A 406 -14.40 40.73 0.94
CA SER A 406 -15.03 41.33 2.12
C SER A 406 -14.00 41.73 3.18
N LEU A 407 -12.96 40.92 3.41
CA LEU A 407 -11.86 41.25 4.31
C LEU A 407 -11.07 42.47 3.82
N THR A 408 -10.79 42.54 2.52
CA THR A 408 -10.07 43.66 1.90
C THR A 408 -10.85 44.96 2.05
N GLU A 409 -12.17 44.93 1.80
CA GLU A 409 -13.06 46.07 2.01
C GLU A 409 -13.12 46.49 3.48
N GLY A 410 -13.27 45.53 4.39
CA GLY A 410 -13.30 45.77 5.83
C GLY A 410 -12.00 46.40 6.36
N VAL A 411 -10.84 45.92 5.89
CA VAL A 411 -9.53 46.51 6.23
C VAL A 411 -9.40 47.93 5.66
N GLY A 412 -9.87 48.18 4.43
CA GLY A 412 -9.89 49.52 3.85
C GLY A 412 -10.77 50.50 4.63
N GLN A 413 -11.96 50.07 5.04
CA GLN A 413 -12.83 50.87 5.92
C GLN A 413 -12.21 51.13 7.29
N TYR A 414 -11.61 50.10 7.91
CA TYR A 414 -10.94 50.23 9.19
C TYR A 414 -9.76 51.22 9.13
N SER A 415 -8.94 51.13 8.08
CA SER A 415 -7.84 52.08 7.84
C SER A 415 -8.34 53.51 7.70
N THR A 416 -9.49 53.70 7.05
CA THR A 416 -10.12 55.02 6.90
C THR A 416 -10.64 55.56 8.23
N GLN A 417 -11.27 54.71 9.05
CA GLN A 417 -11.70 55.07 10.40
C GLN A 417 -10.52 55.44 11.32
N VAL A 418 -9.40 54.72 11.23
CA VAL A 418 -8.19 55.04 12.00
C VAL A 418 -7.61 56.38 11.57
N ALA A 419 -7.59 56.67 10.26
CA ALA A 419 -7.14 57.97 9.76
C ALA A 419 -8.04 59.12 10.26
N ASP A 420 -9.37 58.96 10.20
CA ASP A 420 -10.32 59.94 10.72
C ASP A 420 -10.19 60.13 12.24
N LEU A 421 -9.95 59.05 13.00
CA LEU A 421 -9.69 59.10 14.43
C LEU A 421 -8.44 59.92 14.74
N HIS A 422 -7.34 59.73 13.99
CA HIS A 422 -6.12 60.52 14.13
C HIS A 422 -6.38 62.02 13.89
N VAL A 423 -7.11 62.36 12.83
CA VAL A 423 -7.47 63.76 12.53
C VAL A 423 -8.29 64.38 13.67
N LYS A 424 -9.29 63.65 14.19
CA LYS A 424 -10.10 64.12 15.33
C LYS A 424 -9.27 64.25 16.61
N MET A 425 -8.36 63.30 16.86
CA MET A 425 -7.47 63.35 18.02
C MET A 425 -6.55 64.56 17.95
N ASP A 426 -5.98 64.87 16.79
CA ASP A 426 -5.14 66.06 16.59
C ASP A 426 -5.95 67.35 16.80
N GLN A 427 -7.18 67.42 16.30
CA GLN A 427 -8.08 68.56 16.54
C GLN A 427 -8.38 68.73 18.03
N HIS A 428 -8.71 67.66 18.76
CA HIS A 428 -8.97 67.72 20.20
C HIS A 428 -7.72 68.09 21.00
N LEU A 429 -6.54 67.57 20.61
CA LEU A 429 -5.27 67.96 21.23
C LEU A 429 -4.97 69.45 21.01
N ALA A 430 -5.15 69.95 19.79
CA ALA A 430 -4.97 71.37 19.49
C ALA A 430 -5.94 72.26 20.30
N GLN A 431 -7.21 71.84 20.44
CA GLN A 431 -8.18 72.53 21.28
C GLN A 431 -7.78 72.52 22.77
N ALA A 432 -7.36 71.37 23.29
CA ALA A 432 -6.92 71.24 24.68
C ALA A 432 -5.68 72.10 24.96
N VAL A 433 -4.71 72.13 24.03
CA VAL A 433 -3.51 72.97 24.13
C VAL A 433 -3.88 74.46 24.10
N ASN A 434 -4.79 74.89 23.22
CA ASN A 434 -5.25 76.28 23.20
C ASN A 434 -6.01 76.67 24.49
N GLN A 435 -6.84 75.79 25.03
CA GLN A 435 -7.53 76.03 26.31
C GLN A 435 -6.54 76.10 27.49
N LEU A 436 -5.52 75.24 27.50
CA LEU A 436 -4.44 75.30 28.49
C LEU A 436 -3.64 76.59 28.35
N GLY A 437 -3.27 76.99 27.13
CA GLY A 437 -2.59 78.26 26.87
C GLY A 437 -3.40 79.46 27.36
N GLY A 438 -4.71 79.48 27.11
CA GLY A 438 -5.62 80.50 27.64
C GLY A 438 -5.71 80.49 29.17
N SER A 439 -5.74 79.31 29.78
CA SER A 439 -5.77 79.17 31.25
C SER A 439 -4.45 79.63 31.90
N ILE A 440 -3.31 79.36 31.27
CA ILE A 440 -1.98 79.83 31.70
C ILE A 440 -1.87 81.34 31.57
N SER A 441 -2.29 81.91 30.45
CA SER A 441 -2.34 83.37 30.22
C SER A 441 -3.17 84.08 31.28
N ASN A 442 -4.35 83.53 31.61
CA ASN A 442 -5.18 84.06 32.69
C ASN A 442 -4.50 83.92 34.08
N LEU A 443 -3.71 82.86 34.29
CA LEU A 443 -2.95 82.67 35.52
C LEU A 443 -1.79 83.65 35.64
N GLU A 444 -1.11 83.97 34.54
CA GLU A 444 -0.07 85.01 34.46
C GLU A 444 -0.67 86.39 34.76
N GLU A 445 -1.84 86.70 34.21
CA GLU A 445 -2.55 87.97 34.46
C GLU A 445 -2.94 88.12 35.95
N VAL A 446 -3.49 87.06 36.56
CA VAL A 446 -3.79 87.05 38.01
C VAL A 446 -2.52 87.13 38.86
N LEU A 447 -1.42 86.51 38.42
CA LEU A 447 -0.14 86.56 39.13
C LEU A 447 0.46 87.97 39.07
N ASP A 448 0.42 88.64 37.93
CA ASP A 448 0.87 90.03 37.76
C ASP A 448 0.02 90.98 38.61
N GLU A 449 -1.31 90.82 38.61
CA GLU A 449 -2.22 91.60 39.46
C GLU A 449 -1.92 91.38 40.97
N PHE A 450 -1.60 90.14 41.36
CA PHE A 450 -1.17 89.83 42.72
C PHE A 450 0.19 90.46 43.08
N VAL A 451 1.15 90.46 42.15
CA VAL A 451 2.46 91.09 42.34
C VAL A 451 2.33 92.61 42.48
N ASP A 452 1.47 93.25 41.70
CA ASP A 452 1.19 94.69 41.80
C ASP A 452 0.44 95.06 43.09
N ALA A 453 -0.39 94.16 43.61
CA ALA A 453 -1.12 94.34 44.87
C ALA A 453 -0.24 94.15 46.12
N LEU A 454 1.00 93.65 45.99
CA LEU A 454 1.91 93.52 47.13
C LEU A 454 2.38 94.91 47.62
N PRO A 455 2.23 95.22 48.92
CA PRO A 455 2.66 96.51 49.44
C PRO A 455 4.19 96.64 49.32
N LYS A 456 4.63 97.68 48.60
CA LYS A 456 6.04 98.04 48.46
C LYS A 456 6.63 98.28 49.86
N ARG A 457 7.46 97.36 50.35
CA ARG A 457 8.21 97.54 51.58
C ARG A 457 9.23 98.66 51.37
N GLY A 458 9.02 99.77 52.09
CA GLY A 458 10.04 100.78 52.35
C GLY A 458 11.08 100.30 53.34
#